data_AF-A0A0N4WG33-F1
#
_entry.id   AF-A0A0N4WG33-F1
#
_cell.length_a   1.000
_cell.length_b   1.000
_cell.length_c   1.000
_cell.angle_alpha   90.00
_cell.angle_beta   90.00
_cell.angle_gamma   90.00
#
_symmetry.space_group_name_H-M   'P 1'
#
loop_
_entity.id
_entity.type
_entity.pdbx_description
1 polymer ?
#
loop_
_entity_poly.entity_id
_entity_poly.type
_entity_poly.pdbx_seq_one_letter_code
_entity_poly.pdbx_strand_id
1 'polypeptide(L)'
;MTTKLRGSRLEAEVDRARADGNWKRLAELLHAMKSKHSGMEDMVELVEAELELETFLEQQGEVLRPSHDYANGLREAEMLLNETVERRSEGTVLEAHLLLAKLHYACASYTQALKDIENSGMELANTPFRTLRALRLVAEVYAIKGIVLFYLEKCFQIQRSVNKEVSSAFSMYYIISSITRQVCRHMRSFFFLLFSKFLLLAFESLFKHFWG
;
A
#
# COMPACT_ATOMS: atom_id res chain seq x y z
N MET A 1 23.16 11.72 -26.04
CA MET A 1 22.09 12.73 -25.93
C MET A 1 20.91 12.10 -25.21
N THR A 2 20.67 12.46 -23.96
CA THR A 2 19.48 12.01 -23.22
C THR A 2 18.31 12.91 -23.61
N THR A 3 17.39 12.39 -24.42
CA THR A 3 16.16 13.11 -24.76
C THR A 3 15.38 13.38 -23.46
N LYS A 4 15.11 14.65 -23.12
CA LYS A 4 14.25 15.01 -22.00
C LYS A 4 12.86 14.39 -22.23
N LEU A 5 12.51 13.35 -21.47
CA LEU A 5 11.18 12.75 -21.48
C LEU A 5 10.16 13.77 -20.92
N ARG A 6 9.01 13.95 -21.60
CA ARG A 6 7.93 14.86 -21.21
C ARG A 6 6.57 14.32 -21.67
N GLY A 7 5.49 14.82 -21.04
CA GLY A 7 4.11 14.49 -21.39
C GLY A 7 3.82 12.98 -21.30
N SER A 8 2.96 12.47 -22.18
CA SER A 8 2.49 11.08 -22.16
C SER A 8 3.59 10.01 -22.18
N ARG A 9 4.77 10.32 -22.74
CA ARG A 9 5.92 9.39 -22.71
C ARG A 9 6.56 9.31 -21.32
N LEU A 10 6.57 10.41 -20.57
CA LEU A 10 7.05 10.44 -19.19
C LEU A 10 6.07 9.70 -18.28
N GLU A 11 4.77 9.98 -18.40
CA GLU A 11 3.70 9.29 -17.65
C GLU A 11 3.80 7.77 -17.81
N ALA A 12 3.87 7.27 -19.04
CA ALA A 12 3.95 5.83 -19.31
C ALA A 12 5.23 5.17 -18.79
N GLU A 13 6.31 5.93 -18.59
CA GLU A 13 7.56 5.43 -18.02
C GLU A 13 7.49 5.43 -16.48
N VAL A 14 6.89 6.46 -15.88
CA VAL A 14 6.63 6.54 -14.44
C VAL A 14 5.71 5.40 -14.02
N ASP A 15 4.62 5.17 -14.73
CA ASP A 15 3.69 4.07 -14.44
C ASP A 15 4.35 2.70 -14.54
N ARG A 16 5.22 2.49 -15.54
CA ARG A 16 6.01 1.25 -15.66
C ARG A 16 6.98 1.08 -14.50
N ALA A 17 7.76 2.12 -14.17
CA ALA A 17 8.70 2.06 -13.05
C ALA A 17 7.99 1.75 -11.72
N ARG A 18 6.83 2.38 -11.47
CA ARG A 18 5.97 2.12 -10.30
C ARG A 18 5.36 0.72 -10.29
N ALA A 19 4.99 0.19 -11.46
CA ALA A 19 4.41 -1.16 -11.57
C ALA A 19 5.45 -2.27 -11.36
N ASP A 20 6.67 -2.06 -11.88
CA ASP A 20 7.79 -2.99 -11.78
C ASP A 20 8.51 -2.93 -10.42
N GLY A 21 8.23 -1.91 -9.60
CA GLY A 21 8.94 -1.65 -8.35
C GLY A 21 10.39 -1.21 -8.56
N ASN A 22 10.69 -0.58 -9.71
CA ASN A 22 12.03 -0.11 -10.02
C ASN A 22 12.24 1.30 -9.44
N TRP A 23 12.44 1.37 -8.13
CA TRP A 23 12.56 2.63 -7.38
C TRP A 23 13.76 3.48 -7.79
N LYS A 24 14.87 2.84 -8.18
CA LYS A 24 16.05 3.55 -8.72
C LYS A 24 15.69 4.32 -9.98
N ARG A 25 14.95 3.69 -10.90
CA ARG A 25 14.48 4.35 -12.12
C ARG A 25 13.45 5.43 -11.82
N LEU A 26 12.55 5.17 -10.86
CA LEU A 26 11.55 6.16 -10.45
C LEU A 26 12.20 7.44 -9.89
N ALA A 27 13.28 7.32 -9.11
CA ALA A 27 14.04 8.45 -8.60
C ALA A 27 14.63 9.34 -9.73
N GLU A 28 15.13 8.74 -10.81
CA GLU A 28 15.62 9.49 -11.97
C GLU A 28 14.48 10.24 -12.69
N LEU A 29 13.32 9.59 -12.82
CA LEU A 29 12.15 10.16 -13.49
C LEU A 29 11.49 11.26 -12.67
N LEU A 30 11.54 11.17 -11.34
CA LEU A 30 11.01 12.19 -10.44
C LEU A 30 11.64 13.56 -10.71
N HIS A 31 12.94 13.61 -11.03
CA HIS A 31 13.60 14.84 -11.43
C HIS A 31 12.99 15.44 -12.72
N ALA A 32 12.58 14.61 -13.67
CA ALA A 32 11.88 15.06 -14.87
C ALA A 32 10.44 15.51 -14.58
N MET A 33 9.74 14.84 -13.65
CA MET A 33 8.39 15.21 -13.21
C MET A 33 8.36 16.58 -12.53
N LYS A 34 9.37 16.92 -11.72
CA LYS A 34 9.49 18.21 -11.03
C LYS A 34 9.72 19.42 -11.96
N SER A 35 9.94 19.19 -13.25
CA SER A 35 10.16 20.29 -14.19
C SER A 35 8.84 20.95 -14.62
N LYS A 36 8.80 22.29 -14.70
CA LYS A 36 7.61 23.16 -14.93
C LYS A 36 6.72 22.88 -16.17
N HIS A 37 7.07 21.90 -16.98
CA HIS A 37 6.35 21.51 -18.20
C HIS A 37 6.31 19.99 -18.31
N SER A 38 6.16 19.30 -17.18
CA SER A 38 6.09 17.84 -17.19
C SER A 38 4.68 17.39 -17.54
N GLY A 39 3.66 18.18 -17.16
CA GLY A 39 2.25 17.80 -17.25
C GLY A 39 1.83 16.83 -16.15
N MET A 40 2.70 16.58 -15.17
CA MET A 40 2.50 15.64 -14.07
C MET A 40 2.65 16.31 -12.71
N GLU A 41 2.55 17.64 -12.65
CA GLU A 41 2.80 18.43 -11.45
C GLU A 41 1.91 17.98 -10.26
N ASP A 42 0.67 17.56 -10.53
CA ASP A 42 -0.29 17.10 -9.50
C ASP A 42 0.03 15.72 -8.90
N MET A 43 0.95 14.97 -9.51
CA MET A 43 1.34 13.62 -9.07
C MET A 43 2.72 13.57 -8.42
N VAL A 44 3.47 14.68 -8.42
CA VAL A 44 4.86 14.71 -7.96
C VAL A 44 4.97 14.23 -6.52
N GLU A 45 4.17 14.79 -5.62
CA GLU A 45 4.24 14.51 -4.19
C GLU A 45 3.78 13.09 -3.86
N LEU A 46 2.75 12.59 -4.56
CA LEU A 46 2.31 11.20 -4.43
C LEU A 46 3.42 10.22 -4.80
N VAL A 47 4.07 10.45 -5.94
CA VAL A 47 5.13 9.57 -6.45
C VAL A 47 6.41 9.69 -5.63
N GLU A 48 6.73 10.89 -5.15
CA GLU A 48 7.85 11.12 -4.25
C GLU A 48 7.65 10.42 -2.91
N ALA A 49 6.48 10.56 -2.29
CA ALA A 49 6.17 9.90 -1.03
C ALA A 49 6.22 8.38 -1.15
N GLU A 50 5.69 7.84 -2.26
CA GLU A 50 5.77 6.41 -2.52
C GLU A 50 7.22 5.94 -2.68
N LEU A 51 8.03 6.68 -3.44
CA LEU A 51 9.45 6.35 -3.62
C LEU A 51 10.17 6.27 -2.28
N GLU A 52 9.95 7.25 -1.41
CA GLU A 52 10.53 7.27 -0.06
C GLU A 52 10.04 6.10 0.79
N LEU A 53 8.73 5.85 0.82
CA LEU A 53 8.12 4.76 1.57
C LEU A 53 8.67 3.41 1.14
N GLU A 54 8.63 3.08 -0.15
CA GLU A 54 9.05 1.77 -0.64
C GLU A 54 10.57 1.58 -0.51
N THR A 55 11.36 2.63 -0.75
CA THR A 55 12.82 2.57 -0.53
C THR A 55 13.17 2.35 0.93
N PHE A 56 12.46 3.00 1.85
CA PHE A 56 12.64 2.77 3.29
C PHE A 56 12.28 1.33 3.67
N LEU A 57 11.16 0.82 3.18
CA LEU A 57 10.70 -0.55 3.46
C LEU A 57 11.61 -1.61 2.84
N GLU A 58 12.25 -1.33 1.71
CA GLU A 58 13.27 -2.20 1.11
C GLU A 58 14.47 -2.43 2.05
N GLN A 59 14.86 -1.40 2.80
CA GLN A 59 16.00 -1.44 3.72
C GLN A 59 15.72 -2.24 5.01
N GLN A 60 14.47 -2.40 5.43
CA GLN A 60 14.10 -3.06 6.70
C GLN A 60 14.18 -4.61 6.67
N GLY A 61 14.67 -5.21 5.57
CA GLY A 61 14.79 -6.68 5.41
C GLY A 61 13.54 -7.36 4.82
N GLU A 62 13.61 -8.65 4.49
CA GLU A 62 12.56 -9.37 3.72
C GLU A 62 11.19 -9.42 4.41
N VAL A 63 11.15 -9.29 5.73
CA VAL A 63 9.95 -9.41 6.56
C VAL A 63 9.75 -8.12 7.33
N LEU A 64 8.74 -7.33 6.95
CA LEU A 64 8.46 -6.03 7.60
C LEU A 64 7.81 -6.18 8.98
N ARG A 65 8.56 -5.97 10.06
CA ARG A 65 7.93 -5.93 11.39
C ARG A 65 7.46 -4.51 11.69
N PRO A 66 6.16 -4.27 11.94
CA PRO A 66 5.68 -2.96 12.38
C PRO A 66 6.46 -2.45 13.59
N SER A 67 6.92 -1.20 13.55
CA SER A 67 7.64 -0.58 14.66
C SER A 67 7.36 0.92 14.71
N HIS A 68 7.17 1.45 15.93
CA HIS A 68 7.05 2.89 16.15
C HIS A 68 8.32 3.66 15.80
N ASP A 69 9.47 3.00 15.77
CA ASP A 69 10.76 3.62 15.43
C ASP A 69 10.81 4.12 13.97
N TYR A 70 9.95 3.59 13.10
CA TYR A 70 9.89 3.97 11.69
C TYR A 70 9.21 5.33 11.46
N ALA A 71 8.50 5.87 12.44
CA ALA A 71 7.78 7.14 12.30
C ALA A 71 8.69 8.30 11.88
N ASN A 72 9.91 8.37 12.43
CA ASN A 72 10.87 9.41 12.06
C ASN A 72 11.41 9.25 10.63
N GLY A 73 11.60 8.01 10.17
CA GLY A 73 12.11 7.70 8.83
C GLY A 73 11.07 7.89 7.73
N LEU A 74 9.79 7.82 8.07
CA LEU A 74 8.66 7.94 7.13
C LEU A 74 7.92 9.27 7.22
N ARG A 75 8.40 10.21 8.05
CA ARG A 75 7.73 11.49 8.30
C ARG A 75 7.56 12.34 7.04
N GLU A 76 8.56 12.34 6.16
CA GLU A 76 8.55 13.14 4.93
C GLU A 76 7.50 12.59 3.94
N ALA A 77 7.53 11.28 3.69
CA ALA A 77 6.49 10.58 2.95
C ALA A 77 5.07 10.83 3.51
N GLU A 78 4.90 10.80 4.84
CA GLU A 78 3.61 11.12 5.47
C GLU A 78 3.15 12.54 5.18
N MET A 79 4.04 13.53 5.25
CA MET A 79 3.73 14.93 4.95
C MET A 79 3.27 15.10 3.49
N LEU A 80 4.03 14.57 2.54
CA LEU A 80 3.72 14.63 1.11
C LEU A 80 2.39 13.96 0.75
N LEU A 81 2.07 12.83 1.39
CA LEU A 81 0.79 12.16 1.20
C LEU A 81 -0.38 12.97 1.77
N ASN A 82 -0.21 13.57 2.95
CA ASN A 82 -1.24 14.45 3.52
C ASN A 82 -1.49 15.67 2.63
N GLU A 83 -0.45 16.30 2.09
CA GLU A 83 -0.60 17.40 1.13
C GLU A 83 -1.38 16.96 -0.12
N THR A 84 -1.12 15.74 -0.62
CA THR A 84 -1.84 15.17 -1.76
C THR A 84 -3.32 14.98 -1.46
N VAL A 85 -3.65 14.48 -0.26
CA VAL A 85 -5.03 14.33 0.22
C VAL A 85 -5.73 15.69 0.36
N GLU A 86 -5.04 16.69 0.90
CA GLU A 86 -5.58 18.04 1.10
C GLU A 86 -5.92 18.74 -0.22
N ARG A 87 -5.12 18.52 -1.27
CA ARG A 87 -5.40 19.06 -2.62
C ARG A 87 -6.62 18.42 -3.30
N ARG A 88 -7.08 17.26 -2.83
CA ARG A 88 -8.28 16.56 -3.31
C ARG A 88 -8.33 16.34 -4.82
N SER A 89 -7.21 16.00 -5.45
CA SER A 89 -7.23 15.60 -6.86
C SER A 89 -7.91 14.22 -7.00
N GLU A 90 -9.04 14.16 -7.71
CA GLU A 90 -9.94 12.99 -7.76
C GLU A 90 -9.25 11.69 -8.19
N GLY A 91 -8.11 11.78 -8.89
CA GLY A 91 -7.31 10.63 -9.32
C GLY A 91 -6.28 10.11 -8.31
N THR A 92 -5.86 10.92 -7.33
CA THR A 92 -4.73 10.59 -6.44
C THR A 92 -5.12 10.36 -4.99
N VAL A 93 -6.28 10.88 -4.54
CA VAL A 93 -6.73 10.79 -3.14
C VAL A 93 -6.85 9.35 -2.66
N LEU A 94 -7.46 8.47 -3.47
CA LEU A 94 -7.57 7.06 -3.13
C LEU A 94 -6.19 6.44 -2.93
N GLU A 95 -5.29 6.65 -3.89
CA GLU A 95 -3.94 6.09 -3.85
C GLU A 95 -3.15 6.64 -2.65
N ALA A 96 -3.30 7.92 -2.34
CA ALA A 96 -2.66 8.57 -1.20
C ALA A 96 -3.11 7.94 0.14
N HIS A 97 -4.42 7.73 0.33
CA HIS A 97 -4.92 7.06 1.54
C HIS A 97 -4.47 5.59 1.65
N LEU A 98 -4.36 4.87 0.53
CA LEU A 98 -3.82 3.51 0.53
C LEU A 98 -2.34 3.48 0.96
N LEU A 99 -1.54 4.44 0.49
CA LEU A 99 -0.14 4.57 0.89
C LEU A 99 0.01 5.02 2.35
N LEU A 100 -0.84 5.95 2.83
CA LEU A 100 -0.89 6.35 4.24
C LEU A 100 -1.21 5.16 5.14
N ALA A 101 -2.23 4.36 4.79
CA ALA A 101 -2.56 3.15 5.53
C ALA A 101 -1.37 2.19 5.65
N LYS A 102 -0.62 2.02 4.56
CA LYS A 102 0.60 1.20 4.53
C LYS A 102 1.71 1.78 5.42
N LEU A 103 1.93 3.08 5.35
CA LEU A 103 2.88 3.82 6.18
C LEU A 103 2.54 3.70 7.66
N HIS A 104 1.31 4.00 8.05
CA HIS A 104 0.89 3.93 9.45
C HIS A 104 0.91 2.51 10.00
N TYR A 105 0.60 1.50 9.18
CA TYR A 105 0.79 0.12 9.58
C TYR A 105 2.28 -0.19 9.83
N ALA A 106 3.19 0.25 8.95
CA ALA A 106 4.63 0.07 9.18
C ALA A 106 5.08 0.74 10.48
N CYS A 107 4.52 1.90 10.82
CA CYS A 107 4.78 2.63 12.07
C CYS A 107 4.06 2.06 13.32
N ALA A 108 3.39 0.89 13.21
CA ALA A 108 2.53 0.30 14.25
C ALA A 108 1.38 1.21 14.73
N SER A 109 1.00 2.23 13.95
CA SER A 109 -0.11 3.15 14.19
C SER A 109 -1.42 2.59 13.64
N TYR A 110 -1.88 1.47 14.20
CA TYR A 110 -2.98 0.66 13.66
C TYR A 110 -4.33 1.41 13.57
N THR A 111 -4.65 2.27 14.53
CA THR A 111 -5.89 3.06 14.53
C THR A 111 -5.93 4.06 13.39
N GLN A 112 -4.81 4.73 13.15
CA GLN A 112 -4.67 5.69 12.05
C GLN A 112 -4.70 4.96 10.70
N ALA A 113 -4.00 3.83 10.58
CA ALA A 113 -4.04 3.00 9.38
C ALA A 113 -5.49 2.58 9.02
N LEU A 114 -6.30 2.20 10.00
CA LEU A 114 -7.71 1.85 9.77
C LEU A 114 -8.53 3.05 9.28
N LYS A 115 -8.31 4.24 9.88
CA LYS A 115 -8.97 5.47 9.46
C LYS A 115 -8.63 5.84 8.01
N ASP A 116 -7.37 5.69 7.61
CA ASP A 116 -6.95 5.93 6.23
C ASP A 116 -7.56 4.92 5.24
N ILE A 117 -7.69 3.65 5.65
CA ILE A 117 -8.41 2.65 4.86
C ILE A 117 -9.88 3.03 4.66
N GLU A 118 -10.56 3.47 5.71
CA GLU A 118 -11.97 3.91 5.64
C GLU A 118 -12.11 5.15 4.75
N ASN A 119 -11.22 6.12 4.89
CA ASN A 119 -11.22 7.35 4.08
C ASN A 119 -10.89 7.12 2.60
N SER A 120 -10.15 6.06 2.27
CA SER A 120 -9.77 5.74 0.89
C SER A 120 -10.97 5.46 -0.02
N GLY A 121 -12.11 5.04 0.54
CA GLY A 121 -13.27 4.62 -0.23
C GLY A 121 -13.04 3.34 -1.05
N MET A 122 -11.98 2.58 -0.80
CA MET A 122 -11.64 1.37 -1.57
C MET A 122 -12.69 0.26 -1.56
N GLU A 123 -13.65 0.34 -0.63
CA GLU A 123 -14.77 -0.60 -0.48
C GLU A 123 -16.03 -0.15 -1.24
N LEU A 124 -16.00 1.04 -1.86
CA LEU A 124 -17.12 1.54 -2.66
C LEU A 124 -17.24 0.74 -3.97
N ALA A 125 -18.46 0.36 -4.32
CA ALA A 125 -18.75 -0.57 -5.42
C ALA A 125 -18.26 -0.10 -6.81
N ASN A 126 -18.06 1.21 -7.01
CA ASN A 126 -17.68 1.81 -8.28
C ASN A 126 -16.20 2.19 -8.37
N THR A 127 -15.37 1.76 -7.42
CA THR A 127 -13.95 2.13 -7.35
C THR A 127 -13.18 1.52 -8.54
N PRO A 128 -12.63 2.33 -9.47
CA PRO A 128 -12.03 1.80 -10.68
C PRO A 128 -10.55 1.42 -10.46
N PHE A 129 -10.25 0.13 -10.36
CA PHE A 129 -8.87 -0.37 -10.37
C PHE A 129 -8.41 -0.68 -11.80
N ARG A 130 -7.74 0.29 -12.43
CA ARG A 130 -7.41 0.23 -13.87
C ARG A 130 -6.07 -0.41 -14.19
N THR A 131 -5.15 -0.48 -13.23
CA THR A 131 -3.79 -0.99 -13.43
C THR A 131 -3.50 -2.16 -12.51
N LEU A 132 -2.58 -3.04 -12.92
CA LEU A 132 -2.10 -4.14 -12.06
C LEU A 132 -1.47 -3.61 -10.76
N ARG A 133 -0.80 -2.46 -10.84
CA ARG A 133 -0.26 -1.75 -9.69
C ARG A 133 -1.37 -1.36 -8.70
N ALA A 134 -2.44 -0.74 -9.17
CA ALA A 134 -3.56 -0.36 -8.31
C ALA A 134 -4.19 -1.59 -7.62
N LEU A 135 -4.37 -2.69 -8.37
CA LEU A 135 -4.87 -3.95 -7.80
C LEU A 135 -3.94 -4.53 -6.74
N ARG A 136 -2.61 -4.48 -6.95
CA ARG A 136 -1.61 -4.91 -5.96
C ARG A 136 -1.70 -4.09 -4.69
N LEU A 137 -1.70 -2.77 -4.81
CA LEU A 137 -1.76 -1.85 -3.66
C LEU A 137 -3.04 -2.09 -2.84
N VAL A 138 -4.18 -2.23 -3.50
CA VAL A 138 -5.47 -2.52 -2.85
C VAL A 138 -5.46 -3.86 -2.14
N ALA A 139 -4.88 -4.90 -2.76
CA ALA A 139 -4.75 -6.22 -2.14
C ALA A 139 -3.86 -6.17 -0.89
N GLU A 140 -2.75 -5.43 -0.94
CA GLU A 140 -1.88 -5.19 0.23
C GLU A 140 -2.64 -4.48 1.35
N VAL A 141 -3.42 -3.45 1.02
CA VAL A 141 -4.17 -2.67 2.01
C VAL A 141 -5.31 -3.49 2.62
N TYR A 142 -5.99 -4.35 1.86
CA TYR A 142 -6.94 -5.32 2.43
C TYR A 142 -6.26 -6.30 3.40
N ALA A 143 -5.06 -6.77 3.09
CA ALA A 143 -4.30 -7.62 4.01
C ALA A 143 -3.95 -6.85 5.30
N ILE A 144 -3.49 -5.61 5.18
CA ILE A 144 -3.21 -4.72 6.31
C ILE A 144 -4.48 -4.50 7.15
N LYS A 145 -5.62 -4.19 6.54
CA LYS A 145 -6.91 -4.02 7.24
C LYS A 145 -7.19 -5.23 8.13
N GLY A 146 -6.93 -6.44 7.65
CA GLY A 146 -7.20 -7.66 8.40
C GLY A 146 -6.28 -7.87 9.58
N ILE A 147 -5.00 -7.59 9.38
CA ILE A 147 -4.01 -7.65 10.44
C ILE A 147 -4.34 -6.59 11.51
N VAL A 148 -4.65 -5.36 11.10
CA VAL A 148 -5.04 -4.25 11.98
C VAL A 148 -6.26 -4.62 12.82
N LEU A 149 -7.35 -5.10 12.19
CA LEU A 149 -8.56 -5.51 12.89
C LEU A 149 -8.27 -6.66 13.87
N PHE A 150 -7.47 -7.64 13.47
CA PHE A 150 -7.06 -8.71 14.36
C PHE A 150 -6.29 -8.20 15.60
N TYR A 151 -5.32 -7.29 15.42
CA TYR A 151 -4.58 -6.71 16.54
C TYR A 151 -5.47 -5.86 17.45
N LEU A 152 -6.33 -5.02 16.88
CA LEU A 152 -7.28 -4.22 17.66
C LEU A 152 -8.26 -5.10 18.43
N GLU A 153 -8.80 -6.15 17.81
CA GLU A 153 -9.65 -7.14 18.49
C GLU A 153 -8.88 -7.87 19.60
N LYS A 154 -7.63 -8.30 19.38
CA LYS A 154 -6.82 -8.96 20.40
C LYS A 154 -6.51 -8.05 21.59
N CYS A 155 -6.15 -6.79 21.34
CA CYS A 155 -6.00 -5.80 22.41
C CYS A 155 -7.31 -5.61 23.18
N PHE A 156 -8.45 -5.61 22.48
CA PHE A 156 -9.76 -5.54 23.10
C PHE A 156 -10.11 -6.80 23.90
N GLN A 157 -9.74 -7.99 23.44
CA GLN A 157 -9.98 -9.28 24.11
C GLN A 157 -9.04 -9.49 25.33
N ILE A 158 -7.81 -8.97 25.29
CA ILE A 158 -6.93 -8.88 26.47
C ILE A 158 -7.57 -7.97 27.53
N GLN A 159 -8.32 -6.96 27.11
CA GLN A 159 -9.13 -6.11 27.99
C GLN A 159 -10.47 -6.75 28.42
N ARG A 160 -10.90 -7.81 27.72
CA ARG A 160 -12.24 -8.39 27.77
C ARG A 160 -12.19 -9.91 27.89
N SER A 161 -11.41 -10.40 28.84
CA SER A 161 -11.68 -11.67 29.51
C SER A 161 -13.00 -11.60 30.30
N VAL A 162 -14.10 -11.33 29.59
CA VAL A 162 -15.50 -11.73 29.81
C VAL A 162 -16.19 -11.73 28.42
N ASN A 163 -16.42 -12.95 27.90
CA ASN A 163 -17.37 -13.38 26.87
C ASN A 163 -17.24 -12.99 25.36
N LYS A 164 -16.90 -14.04 24.59
CA LYS A 164 -17.53 -14.67 23.39
C LYS A 164 -17.59 -14.01 22.00
N GLU A 165 -16.87 -14.71 21.09
CA GLU A 165 -17.09 -15.12 19.67
C GLU A 165 -17.31 -14.08 18.56
N VAL A 166 -16.30 -13.81 17.71
CA VAL A 166 -15.95 -14.41 16.38
C VAL A 166 -17.05 -14.29 15.31
N SER A 167 -16.97 -13.22 14.49
CA SER A 167 -17.78 -13.10 13.26
C SER A 167 -17.10 -12.29 12.12
N SER A 168 -16.04 -11.52 12.39
CA SER A 168 -15.37 -10.62 11.42
C SER A 168 -14.30 -11.30 10.54
N ALA A 169 -13.67 -12.39 11.00
CA ALA A 169 -12.53 -13.01 10.30
C ALA A 169 -12.91 -13.79 9.01
N PHE A 170 -14.14 -14.29 8.90
CA PHE A 170 -14.57 -15.14 7.78
C PHE A 170 -14.83 -14.37 6.47
N SER A 171 -15.38 -13.16 6.55
CA SER A 171 -15.62 -12.33 5.36
C SER A 171 -14.30 -11.91 4.69
N MET A 172 -13.27 -11.69 5.49
CA MET A 172 -11.96 -11.24 5.02
C MET A 172 -11.19 -12.33 4.27
N TYR A 173 -11.27 -13.57 4.75
CA TYR A 173 -10.71 -14.73 4.07
C TYR A 173 -11.39 -14.99 2.71
N TYR A 174 -12.69 -14.72 2.61
CA TYR A 174 -13.44 -14.87 1.35
C TYR A 174 -13.07 -13.81 0.31
N ILE A 175 -12.84 -12.56 0.74
CA ILE A 175 -12.42 -11.46 -0.14
C ILE A 175 -10.97 -11.65 -0.58
N ILE A 176 -10.05 -11.99 0.33
CA ILE A 176 -8.66 -12.31 -0.02
C ILE A 176 -8.61 -13.53 -0.94
N SER A 177 -9.40 -14.58 -0.69
CA SER A 177 -9.52 -15.76 -1.59
C SER A 177 -10.12 -15.40 -2.96
N SER A 178 -11.07 -14.47 -3.02
CA SER A 178 -11.70 -14.01 -4.26
C SER A 178 -10.74 -13.16 -5.10
N ILE A 179 -10.04 -12.21 -4.47
CA ILE A 179 -9.01 -11.38 -5.12
C ILE A 179 -7.82 -12.25 -5.53
N THR A 180 -7.36 -13.17 -4.68
CA THR A 180 -6.31 -14.15 -5.01
C THR A 180 -6.75 -15.04 -6.19
N ARG A 181 -8.02 -15.44 -6.29
CA ARG A 181 -8.54 -16.18 -7.47
C ARG A 181 -8.61 -15.33 -8.74
N GLN A 182 -8.99 -14.05 -8.63
CA GLN A 182 -9.01 -13.09 -9.75
C GLN A 182 -7.58 -12.86 -10.27
N VAL A 183 -6.63 -12.70 -9.35
CA VAL A 183 -5.19 -12.52 -9.58
C VAL A 183 -4.55 -13.81 -10.13
N CYS A 184 -4.87 -14.99 -9.59
CA CYS A 184 -4.40 -16.29 -10.07
C CYS A 184 -4.92 -16.65 -11.47
N ARG A 185 -6.10 -16.16 -11.88
CA ARG A 185 -6.62 -16.34 -13.25
C ARG A 185 -5.83 -15.57 -14.31
N HIS A 186 -5.11 -14.51 -13.93
CA HIS A 186 -4.22 -13.77 -14.83
C HIS A 186 -2.73 -14.10 -14.65
N MET A 187 -2.33 -14.77 -13.57
CA MET A 187 -0.92 -15.03 -13.23
C MET A 187 -0.59 -16.51 -13.01
N ARG A 188 -0.78 -17.36 -14.04
CA ARG A 188 -0.27 -18.75 -14.01
C ARG A 188 1.26 -18.87 -14.11
N SER A 189 1.99 -17.77 -14.34
CA SER A 189 3.46 -17.77 -14.47
C SER A 189 4.19 -16.94 -13.41
N PHE A 190 3.50 -16.36 -12.42
CA PHE A 190 4.07 -15.30 -11.55
C PHE A 190 4.06 -15.61 -10.05
N PHE A 191 3.85 -16.88 -9.68
CA PHE A 191 3.73 -17.32 -8.28
C PHE A 191 5.01 -17.12 -7.45
N PHE A 192 6.15 -16.84 -8.09
CA PHE A 192 7.44 -16.64 -7.42
C PHE A 192 7.85 -15.17 -7.22
N LEU A 193 7.16 -14.21 -7.83
CA LEU A 193 7.53 -12.78 -7.77
C LEU A 193 6.52 -11.90 -7.00
N LEU A 194 5.39 -12.47 -6.55
CA LEU A 194 4.31 -11.73 -5.88
C LEU A 194 4.42 -11.68 -4.34
N PHE A 195 5.61 -11.98 -3.80
CA PHE A 195 5.85 -11.86 -2.38
C PHE A 195 6.26 -10.43 -2.03
N SER A 196 5.26 -9.54 -1.99
CA SER A 196 5.37 -8.32 -1.20
C SER A 196 5.66 -8.69 0.25
N LYS A 197 6.61 -8.01 0.89
CA LYS A 197 7.06 -8.28 2.28
C LYS A 197 5.91 -8.33 3.29
N PHE A 198 4.81 -7.62 3.00
CA PHE A 198 3.59 -7.58 3.80
C PHE A 198 2.73 -8.84 3.67
N LEU A 199 2.66 -9.44 2.48
CA LEU A 199 1.91 -10.69 2.26
C LEU A 199 2.60 -11.88 2.94
N LEU A 200 3.94 -11.87 3.01
CA LEU A 200 4.72 -12.91 3.68
C LEU A 200 4.41 -12.97 5.18
N LEU A 201 4.22 -11.82 5.82
CA LEU A 201 3.81 -11.72 7.23
C LEU A 201 2.38 -12.13 7.48
N ALA A 202 1.47 -11.70 6.60
CA ALA A 202 0.09 -12.16 6.65
C ALA A 202 0.06 -13.69 6.59
N PHE A 203 0.86 -14.28 5.70
CA PHE A 203 0.95 -15.73 5.52
C PHE A 203 1.64 -16.45 6.69
N GLU A 204 2.80 -16.00 7.16
CA GLU A 204 3.50 -16.62 8.30
C GLU A 204 2.71 -16.55 9.61
N SER A 205 2.07 -15.40 9.89
CA SER A 205 1.28 -15.22 11.10
C SER A 205 0.00 -16.06 11.07
N LEU A 206 -0.60 -16.28 9.90
CA LEU A 206 -1.73 -17.18 9.71
C LEU A 206 -1.30 -18.67 9.80
N PHE A 207 -0.16 -19.03 9.21
CA PHE A 207 0.31 -20.41 9.15
C PHE A 207 0.70 -20.94 10.54
N LYS A 208 1.40 -20.15 11.35
CA LYS A 208 1.76 -20.51 12.73
C LYS A 208 0.56 -20.67 13.67
N HIS A 209 -0.58 -20.03 13.37
CA HIS A 209 -1.75 -20.05 14.25
C HIS A 209 -2.80 -21.12 13.86
N PHE A 210 -2.77 -21.62 12.62
CA PHE A 210 -3.71 -22.65 12.15
C PHE A 210 -3.09 -24.05 11.98
N TRP A 211 -1.76 -24.16 11.91
CA TRP A 211 -1.09 -25.45 11.68
C TRP A 211 0.11 -25.76 12.59
N GLY A 212 0.38 -24.90 13.58
CA GLY A 212 1.28 -25.17 14.71
C GLY A 212 0.49 -25.26 16.01
#